data_AF-A0A417QZH6-F1
#
_entry.id   AF-A0A417QZH6-F1
#
_cell.length_a   1.000
_cell.length_b   1.000
_cell.length_c   1.000
_cell.angle_alpha   90.00
_cell.angle_beta   90.00
_cell.angle_gamma   90.00
#
_symmetry.space_group_name_H-M   'P 1'
#
loop_
_entity.id
_entity.type
_entity.pdbx_description
1 polymer ?
#
loop_
_entity_poly.entity_id
_entity_poly.type
_entity_poly.pdbx_seq_one_letter_code
_entity_poly.pdbx_strand_id
1 'polypeptide(L)'
;MKIAVTYDNGNVFQHFGKTENFKVYEVEDNKVVSSEVIGSNGTGHGALAGLLAEQGIDVLICGGIGGGAQNALAEAGVQLCSGAQGNTDEVVEAYLKGELVSAGTTCDHHHHEEGHSCGDHEEGHSCGGTCGGGCGSHKPAFTGPNVGKTCRTHYRGTFNDGTQFDSSYDRGEPLEFICGAGQMIKGFDAAVAGMEVGEIKEIHLMPEEAYGMPDPNAIFTLEIAQLPGSEDLTVGQQVYLSNQYGQPFPVKVTAKEETTITFDANHEMAGKELNFKIELVEVK
;
A
#
# COMPACT_ATOMS: atom_id res chain seq x y z
N MET A 1 23.82 6.73 -26.31
CA MET A 1 23.37 6.68 -24.90
C MET A 1 22.24 5.69 -24.79
N LYS A 2 22.13 4.99 -23.66
CA LYS A 2 21.04 4.06 -23.39
C LYS A 2 20.13 4.62 -22.29
N ILE A 3 18.85 4.72 -22.61
CA ILE A 3 17.82 5.23 -21.71
C ILE A 3 16.88 4.09 -21.36
N ALA A 4 16.77 3.73 -20.08
CA ALA A 4 15.77 2.79 -19.62
C ALA A 4 14.56 3.52 -19.06
N VAL A 5 13.38 3.00 -19.37
CA VAL A 5 12.11 3.52 -18.86
C VAL A 5 11.32 2.38 -18.24
N THR A 6 10.71 2.61 -17.09
CA THR A 6 9.78 1.63 -16.50
C THR A 6 8.59 1.44 -17.44
N TYR A 7 8.29 0.21 -17.84
CA TYR A 7 7.28 -0.08 -18.86
C TYR A 7 6.15 -0.93 -18.30
N ASP A 8 4.93 -0.43 -18.37
CA ASP A 8 3.71 -1.19 -18.12
C ASP A 8 2.67 -0.87 -19.21
N ASN A 9 2.36 -1.86 -20.06
CA ASN A 9 1.31 -1.76 -21.08
C ASN A 9 1.31 -0.47 -21.92
N GLY A 10 2.50 0.05 -22.28
CA GLY A 10 2.67 1.28 -23.07
C GLY A 10 2.88 2.57 -22.27
N ASN A 11 2.77 2.51 -20.94
CA ASN A 11 2.89 3.67 -20.04
C ASN A 11 4.06 3.53 -19.07
N VAL A 12 4.52 4.67 -18.54
CA VAL A 12 5.55 4.74 -17.51
C VAL A 12 5.00 4.26 -16.17
N PHE A 13 5.55 3.16 -15.68
CA PHE A 13 5.13 2.61 -14.39
C PHE A 13 5.64 3.45 -13.22
N GLN A 14 4.74 3.75 -12.27
CA GLN A 14 5.01 4.67 -11.17
C GLN A 14 5.80 4.04 -10.00
N HIS A 15 5.95 2.72 -9.96
CA HIS A 15 6.65 2.05 -8.86
C HIS A 15 7.81 1.20 -9.35
N PHE A 16 9.03 1.76 -9.36
CA PHE A 16 10.24 1.04 -9.81
C PHE A 16 10.41 -0.33 -9.13
N GLY A 17 10.12 -0.44 -7.82
CA GLY A 17 10.28 -1.70 -7.07
C GLY A 17 9.26 -2.80 -7.38
N LYS A 18 8.19 -2.50 -8.12
CA LYS A 18 7.15 -3.47 -8.50
C LYS A 18 7.06 -3.69 -10.01
N THR A 19 7.93 -3.03 -10.79
CA THR A 19 7.88 -3.14 -12.23
C THR A 19 8.54 -4.44 -12.67
N GLU A 20 7.84 -5.18 -13.53
CA GLU A 20 8.35 -6.44 -14.08
C GLU A 20 9.07 -6.22 -15.42
N ASN A 21 8.91 -5.04 -16.05
CA ASN A 21 9.44 -4.75 -17.37
C ASN A 21 10.04 -3.34 -17.47
N PHE A 22 11.14 -3.23 -18.20
CA PHE A 22 11.81 -2.00 -18.56
C PHE A 22 11.93 -1.92 -20.07
N LYS A 23 11.58 -0.78 -20.66
CA LYS A 23 11.84 -0.51 -22.08
C LYS A 23 13.13 0.28 -22.18
N VAL A 24 14.16 -0.34 -22.74
CA VAL A 24 15.47 0.27 -23.00
C VAL A 24 15.47 0.83 -24.40
N TYR A 25 15.86 2.09 -24.52
CA TYR A 25 15.98 2.83 -25.76
C TYR A 25 17.45 3.12 -26.01
N GLU A 26 17.95 2.74 -27.17
CA GLU A 26 19.26 3.20 -27.62
C GLU A 26 19.05 4.49 -28.41
N VAL A 27 19.81 5.53 -28.05
CA VAL A 27 19.75 6.84 -28.68
C VAL A 27 21.11 7.19 -29.26
N GLU A 28 21.12 7.52 -30.54
CA GLU A 28 22.26 8.10 -31.27
C GLU A 28 21.80 9.44 -31.90
N ASP A 29 22.63 10.49 -31.84
CA ASP A 29 22.33 11.80 -32.43
C ASP A 29 20.95 12.39 -32.04
N ASN A 30 20.56 12.27 -30.75
CA ASN A 30 19.25 12.71 -30.23
C ASN A 30 18.02 12.03 -30.90
N LYS A 31 18.20 10.83 -31.47
CA LYS A 31 17.11 10.01 -32.00
C LYS A 31 17.18 8.60 -31.45
N VAL A 32 16.02 8.04 -31.13
CA VAL A 32 15.89 6.63 -30.77
C VAL A 32 16.20 5.77 -31.99
N VAL A 33 17.26 4.97 -31.92
CA VAL A 33 17.66 4.03 -32.98
C VAL A 33 17.06 2.64 -32.77
N SER A 34 16.86 2.24 -31.53
CA SER A 34 16.25 0.95 -31.17
C SER A 34 15.52 1.05 -29.83
N SER A 35 14.51 0.20 -29.64
CA SER A 35 13.84 0.04 -28.34
C SER A 35 13.58 -1.44 -28.08
N GLU A 36 13.99 -1.94 -26.92
CA GLU A 36 13.81 -3.31 -26.48
C GLU A 36 13.14 -3.35 -25.11
N VAL A 37 12.27 -4.33 -24.87
CA VAL A 37 11.65 -4.54 -23.55
C VAL A 37 12.37 -5.68 -22.83
N ILE A 38 12.96 -5.37 -21.69
CA ILE A 38 13.70 -6.28 -20.82
C ILE A 38 12.89 -6.53 -19.55
N GLY A 39 12.69 -7.80 -19.20
CA GLY A 39 12.04 -8.18 -17.95
C GLY A 39 13.02 -8.11 -16.77
N SER A 40 12.53 -7.73 -15.59
CA SER A 40 13.29 -7.76 -14.32
C SER A 40 13.64 -9.18 -13.85
N ASN A 41 13.09 -10.21 -14.51
CA ASN A 41 13.27 -11.64 -14.20
C ASN A 41 13.04 -11.99 -12.72
N GLY A 42 12.16 -11.26 -12.03
CA GLY A 42 11.85 -11.45 -10.61
C GLY A 42 12.94 -10.97 -9.64
N THR A 43 13.91 -10.19 -10.12
CA THR A 43 15.06 -9.77 -9.32
C THR A 43 14.65 -8.62 -8.37
N GLY A 44 14.84 -8.82 -7.06
CA GLY A 44 14.41 -7.88 -6.03
C GLY A 44 15.10 -6.51 -6.04
N HIS A 45 14.53 -5.58 -5.25
CA HIS A 45 14.75 -4.13 -5.19
C HIS A 45 16.20 -3.60 -5.25
N GLY A 46 17.23 -4.39 -4.90
CA GLY A 46 18.64 -3.97 -4.94
C GLY A 46 19.42 -4.43 -6.17
N ALA A 47 19.05 -5.57 -6.76
CA ALA A 47 19.81 -6.17 -7.86
C ALA A 47 19.41 -5.62 -9.23
N LEU A 48 18.26 -4.94 -9.32
CA LEU A 48 17.83 -4.22 -10.51
C LEU A 48 18.80 -3.10 -10.91
N ALA A 49 19.30 -2.32 -9.94
CA ALA A 49 20.27 -1.27 -10.21
C ALA A 49 21.58 -1.84 -10.77
N GLY A 50 22.03 -2.99 -10.24
CA GLY A 50 23.18 -3.71 -10.75
C GLY A 50 22.98 -4.22 -12.18
N LEU A 51 21.82 -4.83 -12.46
CA LEU A 51 21.48 -5.30 -13.80
C LEU A 51 21.45 -4.16 -14.82
N LEU A 52 20.88 -3.01 -14.45
CA LEU A 52 20.83 -1.84 -15.32
C LEU A 52 22.24 -1.27 -15.59
N ALA A 53 23.11 -1.30 -14.58
CA ALA A 53 24.51 -0.91 -14.71
C ALA A 53 25.30 -1.88 -15.62
N GLU A 54 25.10 -3.19 -15.46
CA GLU A 54 25.73 -4.21 -16.31
C GLU A 54 25.29 -4.10 -17.78
N GLN A 55 24.06 -3.67 -18.03
CA GLN A 55 23.53 -3.40 -19.37
C GLN A 55 24.04 -2.08 -19.99
N GLY A 56 24.82 -1.30 -19.23
CA GLY A 56 25.40 -0.03 -19.68
C GLY A 56 24.36 1.05 -19.90
N ILE A 57 23.37 1.15 -19.01
CA ILE A 57 22.31 2.16 -19.10
C ILE A 57 22.82 3.48 -18.51
N ASP A 58 22.81 4.53 -19.31
CA ASP A 58 23.27 5.87 -18.91
C ASP A 58 22.19 6.62 -18.11
N VAL A 59 20.92 6.44 -18.48
CA VAL A 59 19.80 7.20 -17.93
C VAL A 59 18.64 6.26 -17.60
N LEU A 60 18.06 6.40 -16.40
CA LEU A 60 16.83 5.72 -16.01
C LEU A 60 15.70 6.73 -15.79
N ILE A 61 14.59 6.55 -16.49
CA ILE A 61 13.37 7.35 -16.31
C ILE A 61 12.30 6.49 -15.62
N CYS A 62 11.75 7.01 -14.52
CA CYS A 62 10.70 6.33 -13.77
C CYS A 62 9.74 7.33 -13.13
N GLY A 63 8.53 6.89 -12.78
CA GLY A 63 7.60 7.72 -12.03
C GLY A 63 8.05 7.90 -10.58
N GLY A 64 8.08 6.80 -9.82
CA GLY A 64 8.45 6.78 -8.42
C GLY A 64 9.49 5.72 -8.10
N ILE A 65 10.49 6.10 -7.32
CA ILE A 65 11.60 5.26 -6.92
C ILE A 65 11.92 5.47 -5.43
N GLY A 66 12.07 4.37 -4.70
CA GLY A 66 12.41 4.40 -3.28
C GLY A 66 13.87 4.80 -3.04
N GLY A 67 14.16 5.42 -1.89
CA GLY A 67 15.50 5.97 -1.58
C GLY A 67 16.63 4.93 -1.67
N GLY A 68 16.39 3.68 -1.31
CA GLY A 68 17.40 2.61 -1.43
C GLY A 68 17.81 2.33 -2.89
N ALA A 69 16.87 2.40 -3.84
CA ALA A 69 17.16 2.20 -5.25
C ALA A 69 17.80 3.45 -5.90
N GLN A 70 17.46 4.65 -5.42
CA GLN A 70 18.12 5.89 -5.84
C GLN A 70 19.62 5.84 -5.52
N ASN A 71 19.97 5.43 -4.30
CA ASN A 71 21.37 5.28 -3.88
C ASN A 71 22.09 4.23 -4.72
N ALA A 72 21.49 3.06 -4.96
CA ALA A 72 22.11 2.00 -5.76
C ALA A 72 22.37 2.42 -7.22
N LEU A 73 21.46 3.20 -7.82
CA LEU A 73 21.64 3.74 -9.17
C LEU A 73 22.70 4.84 -9.21
N ALA A 74 22.76 5.69 -8.19
CA ALA A 74 23.80 6.70 -8.07
C ALA A 74 25.19 6.08 -7.90
N GLU A 75 25.32 5.01 -7.10
CA GLU A 75 26.55 4.23 -6.96
C GLU A 75 26.94 3.52 -8.26
N ALA A 76 25.95 3.08 -9.04
CA ALA A 76 26.16 2.52 -10.37
C ALA A 76 26.49 3.56 -11.46
N GLY A 77 26.41 4.86 -11.16
CA GLY A 77 26.67 5.94 -12.11
C GLY A 77 25.55 6.18 -13.13
N VAL A 78 24.33 5.70 -12.86
CA VAL A 78 23.17 5.88 -13.74
C VAL A 78 22.45 7.19 -13.42
N GLN A 79 22.22 8.03 -14.43
CA GLN A 79 21.47 9.27 -14.25
C GLN A 79 19.99 8.98 -14.08
N LEU A 80 19.46 9.28 -12.89
CA LEU A 80 18.05 9.06 -12.58
C LEU A 80 17.20 10.29 -12.93
N CYS A 81 16.09 10.05 -13.64
CA CYS A 81 15.00 10.99 -13.86
C CYS A 81 13.72 10.42 -13.22
N SER A 82 13.38 10.93 -12.04
CA SER A 82 12.16 10.60 -11.31
C SER A 82 11.02 11.56 -11.68
N GLY A 83 9.78 11.12 -11.51
CA GLY A 83 8.57 11.93 -11.70
C GLY A 83 7.94 11.86 -13.08
N ALA A 84 8.41 10.98 -13.96
CA ALA A 84 7.82 10.81 -15.30
C ALA A 84 6.47 10.08 -15.25
N GLN A 85 5.48 10.61 -15.96
CA GLN A 85 4.15 10.02 -16.09
C GLN A 85 3.69 10.12 -17.55
N GLY A 86 2.86 9.17 -17.99
CA GLY A 86 2.33 9.14 -19.36
C GLY A 86 2.96 8.04 -20.21
N ASN A 87 2.91 8.21 -21.53
CA ASN A 87 3.43 7.21 -22.47
C ASN A 87 4.97 7.15 -22.43
N THR A 88 5.53 5.95 -22.53
CA THR A 88 6.99 5.77 -22.52
C THR A 88 7.70 6.49 -23.66
N ASP A 89 7.11 6.56 -24.85
CA ASP A 89 7.75 7.17 -26.01
C ASP A 89 7.75 8.71 -25.89
N GLU A 90 6.64 9.31 -25.45
CA GLU A 90 6.52 10.76 -25.22
C GLU A 90 7.50 11.26 -24.15
N VAL A 91 7.70 10.47 -23.10
CA VAL A 91 8.62 10.78 -22.01
C VAL A 91 10.08 10.75 -22.48
N VAL A 92 10.45 9.78 -23.33
CA VAL A 92 11.81 9.75 -23.91
C VAL A 92 12.01 10.94 -24.85
N GLU A 93 11.02 11.28 -25.66
CA GLU A 93 11.09 12.46 -26.53
C GLU A 93 11.22 13.76 -25.73
N ALA A 94 10.47 13.90 -24.63
CA ALA A 94 10.56 15.05 -23.73
C ALA A 94 11.93 15.13 -23.03
N TYR A 95 12.55 13.98 -22.71
CA TYR A 95 13.91 13.92 -22.20
C TYR A 95 14.94 14.38 -23.25
N LEU A 96 14.80 13.93 -24.50
CA LEU A 96 15.68 14.34 -25.60
C LEU A 96 15.55 15.84 -25.94
N LYS A 97 14.37 16.43 -25.73
CA LYS A 97 14.12 17.88 -25.85
C LYS A 97 14.67 18.68 -24.66
N GLY A 98 15.09 18.02 -23.58
CA GLY A 98 15.58 18.67 -22.36
C GLY A 98 14.49 19.26 -21.47
N GLU A 99 13.22 18.87 -21.67
CA GLU A 99 12.08 19.38 -20.90
C GLU A 99 11.86 18.59 -19.59
N LEU A 100 12.39 17.37 -19.51
CA LEU A 100 12.37 16.54 -18.30
C LEU A 100 13.56 16.89 -17.40
N VAL A 101 13.33 17.85 -16.50
CA VAL A 101 14.24 18.12 -15.39
C VAL A 101 14.01 17.05 -14.34
N SER A 102 15.05 16.26 -14.05
CA SER A 102 15.02 15.28 -12.96
C SER A 102 14.53 15.98 -11.69
N ALA A 103 13.48 15.43 -11.06
CA ALA A 103 13.17 15.75 -9.67
C ALA A 103 14.23 15.08 -8.75
N GLY A 104 15.50 15.32 -9.06
CA GLY A 104 16.64 14.93 -8.27
C GLY A 104 17.00 16.13 -7.42
N THR A 105 16.67 16.05 -6.14
CA THR A 105 17.39 16.74 -5.09
C THR A 105 18.87 16.59 -5.41
N THR A 106 19.46 17.69 -5.89
CA THR A 106 20.89 17.83 -6.01
C THR A 106 21.35 17.82 -4.57
N CYS A 107 21.82 16.66 -4.10
CA CYS A 107 22.53 16.58 -2.84
C CYS A 107 23.83 17.33 -3.07
N ASP A 108 23.78 18.65 -2.82
CA ASP A 108 24.96 19.48 -2.76
C ASP A 108 25.91 18.88 -1.71
N HIS A 109 27.01 18.42 -2.26
CA HIS A 109 28.12 17.79 -1.60
C HIS A 109 28.83 18.82 -0.71
N HIS A 110 28.81 18.63 0.61
CA HIS A 110 29.78 19.28 1.51
C HIS A 110 30.38 18.28 2.49
N HIS A 111 31.67 18.02 2.28
CA HIS A 111 32.63 17.44 3.21
C HIS A 111 32.50 18.01 4.64
N HIS A 112 32.48 17.17 5.66
CA HIS A 112 33.65 16.99 6.53
C HIS A 112 33.56 15.74 7.40
N GLU A 113 34.74 15.18 7.64
CA GLU A 113 35.09 14.01 8.43
C GLU A 113 34.47 14.05 9.84
N GLU A 114 34.07 12.89 10.36
CA GLU A 114 34.69 12.23 11.53
C GLU A 114 34.16 10.79 11.60
N GLY A 115 35.08 9.83 11.64
CA GLY A 115 34.77 8.42 11.50
C GLY A 115 34.10 7.83 12.73
N HIS A 116 33.16 6.90 12.51
CA HIS A 116 32.87 5.87 13.50
C HIS A 116 32.85 4.49 12.86
N SER A 117 33.91 3.78 13.24
CA SER A 117 34.18 2.36 13.05
C SER A 117 33.01 1.49 13.48
N CYS A 118 32.64 0.53 12.64
CA CYS A 118 31.81 -0.60 13.03
C CYS A 118 32.54 -1.40 14.12
N GLY A 119 31.87 -1.63 15.23
CA GLY A 119 32.31 -2.54 16.29
C GLY A 119 31.09 -3.24 16.87
N ASP A 120 31.13 -4.57 16.83
CA ASP A 120 30.33 -5.51 17.62
C ASP A 120 30.05 -5.01 19.04
N HIS A 121 28.83 -5.24 19.53
CA HIS A 121 28.64 -5.65 20.92
C HIS A 121 27.32 -6.40 21.10
N GLU A 122 27.46 -7.68 21.48
CA GLU A 122 26.44 -8.41 22.23
C GLU A 122 26.24 -7.79 23.62
N GLU A 123 25.04 -8.07 24.15
CA GLU A 123 24.56 -7.91 25.52
C GLU A 123 24.05 -6.51 25.96
N GLY A 124 22.71 -6.42 26.00
CA GLY A 124 22.04 -6.14 27.27
C GLY A 124 21.89 -4.68 27.70
N HIS A 125 21.20 -3.85 26.91
CA HIS A 125 20.56 -2.65 27.43
C HIS A 125 19.10 -2.51 26.98
N SER A 126 18.19 -2.73 27.93
CA SER A 126 16.81 -2.27 27.90
C SER A 126 16.82 -0.74 27.94
N CYS A 127 16.55 -0.10 26.80
CA CYS A 127 16.15 1.30 26.74
C CYS A 127 14.73 1.36 26.18
N GLY A 128 13.79 1.78 27.02
CA GLY A 128 12.49 2.25 26.59
C GLY A 128 12.67 3.53 25.79
N GLY A 129 12.27 3.50 24.54
CA GLY A 129 12.39 4.60 23.60
C GLY A 129 12.10 4.09 22.20
N THR A 130 10.81 3.87 21.90
CA THR A 130 10.35 3.51 20.56
C THR A 130 10.69 4.64 19.59
N CYS A 131 11.86 4.57 18.99
CA CYS A 131 12.15 5.12 17.69
C CYS A 131 11.67 4.10 16.65
N GLY A 132 10.74 4.49 15.79
CA GLY A 132 10.12 3.58 14.84
C GLY A 132 9.56 4.31 13.64
N GLY A 133 10.44 4.59 12.68
CA GLY A 133 10.13 4.56 11.25
C GLY A 133 9.15 5.62 10.74
N GLY A 134 9.70 6.61 10.02
CA GLY A 134 8.94 7.38 9.04
C GLY A 134 8.32 6.43 8.01
N CYS A 135 7.06 6.07 8.23
CA CYS A 135 6.22 5.42 7.25
C CYS A 135 5.58 6.51 6.40
N GLY A 136 5.57 6.28 5.09
CA GLY A 136 5.17 7.26 4.09
C GLY A 136 3.86 7.94 4.45
N SER A 137 3.88 9.27 4.31
CA SER A 137 2.73 10.15 4.44
C SER A 137 1.59 9.66 3.54
N HIS A 138 0.80 8.72 4.04
CA HIS A 138 -0.62 8.73 3.77
C HIS A 138 -1.05 10.07 4.32
N LYS A 139 -1.09 11.09 3.45
CA LYS A 139 -1.81 12.31 3.77
C LYS A 139 -3.17 11.81 4.27
N PRO A 140 -3.54 12.03 5.54
CA PRO A 140 -4.86 11.64 5.99
C PRO A 140 -5.84 12.30 5.02
N ALA A 141 -6.77 11.52 4.49
CA ALA A 141 -7.70 11.97 3.45
C ALA A 141 -8.61 13.13 3.92
N PHE A 142 -8.47 13.52 5.18
CA PHE A 142 -9.21 14.53 5.91
C PHE A 142 -8.25 15.25 6.86
N THR A 143 -8.51 16.54 7.07
CA THR A 143 -7.77 17.37 8.03
C THR A 143 -8.72 17.71 9.18
N GLY A 144 -8.23 17.62 10.42
CA GLY A 144 -9.05 17.88 11.59
C GLY A 144 -8.21 17.97 12.87
N PRO A 145 -8.72 18.63 13.93
CA PRO A 145 -8.01 18.84 15.20
C PRO A 145 -7.57 17.54 15.91
N ASN A 146 -8.22 16.42 15.59
CA ASN A 146 -7.96 15.12 16.23
C ASN A 146 -7.10 14.18 15.37
N VAL A 147 -6.78 14.54 14.13
CA VAL A 147 -5.99 13.68 13.23
C VAL A 147 -4.58 13.50 13.78
N GLY A 148 -4.13 12.24 13.88
CA GLY A 148 -2.85 11.84 14.45
C GLY A 148 -2.83 11.75 15.98
N LYS A 149 -3.95 12.02 16.66
CA LYS A 149 -4.09 11.90 18.12
C LYS A 149 -4.76 10.59 18.52
N THR A 150 -4.51 10.15 19.75
CA THR A 150 -5.15 8.96 20.30
C THR A 150 -6.52 9.35 20.82
N CYS A 151 -7.57 8.86 20.15
CA CYS A 151 -8.96 9.16 20.49
C CYS A 151 -9.59 7.95 21.20
N ARG A 152 -10.31 8.22 22.29
CA ARG A 152 -11.16 7.24 22.96
C ARG A 152 -12.60 7.58 22.65
N THR A 153 -13.30 6.69 21.95
CA THR A 153 -14.68 6.91 21.54
C THR A 153 -15.58 5.78 21.99
N HIS A 154 -16.77 6.12 22.47
CA HIS A 154 -17.88 5.19 22.43
C HIS A 154 -18.53 5.24 21.06
N TYR A 155 -18.91 4.09 20.53
CA TYR A 155 -19.72 4.00 19.34
C TYR A 155 -20.82 2.95 19.47
N ARG A 156 -21.86 3.14 18.66
CA ARG A 156 -22.92 2.18 18.39
C ARG A 156 -23.14 2.11 16.88
N GLY A 157 -22.91 0.93 16.31
CA GLY A 157 -23.10 0.62 14.90
C GLY A 157 -24.44 -0.09 14.67
N THR A 158 -25.29 0.47 13.81
CA THR A 158 -26.57 -0.12 13.39
C THR A 158 -26.68 -0.16 11.87
N PHE A 159 -27.35 -1.17 11.34
CA PHE A 159 -27.77 -1.21 9.93
C PHE A 159 -28.95 -0.26 9.68
N ASN A 160 -29.29 -0.03 8.41
CA ASN A 160 -30.44 0.81 8.02
C ASN A 160 -31.81 0.28 8.47
N ASP A 161 -31.91 -1.00 8.78
CA ASP A 161 -33.09 -1.62 9.36
C ASP A 161 -33.22 -1.39 10.89
N GLY A 162 -32.22 -0.74 11.51
CA GLY A 162 -32.14 -0.51 12.95
C GLY A 162 -31.48 -1.65 13.73
N THR A 163 -31.09 -2.74 13.08
CA THR A 163 -30.39 -3.87 13.71
C THR A 163 -28.99 -3.44 14.14
N GLN A 164 -28.68 -3.58 15.43
CA GLN A 164 -27.35 -3.31 15.96
C GLN A 164 -26.40 -4.46 15.62
N PHE A 165 -25.26 -4.15 15.00
CA PHE A 165 -24.22 -5.14 14.69
C PHE A 165 -23.05 -5.07 15.65
N ASP A 166 -22.72 -3.88 16.15
CA ASP A 166 -21.61 -3.71 17.08
C ASP A 166 -21.82 -2.48 17.95
N SER A 167 -21.29 -2.52 19.18
CA SER A 167 -21.46 -1.45 20.16
C SER A 167 -20.37 -1.55 21.21
N SER A 168 -19.66 -0.44 21.41
CA SER A 168 -18.70 -0.30 22.51
C SER A 168 -19.39 -0.26 23.89
N TYR A 169 -20.65 0.19 23.95
CA TYR A 169 -21.39 0.29 25.21
C TYR A 169 -21.68 -1.10 25.79
N ASP A 170 -21.93 -2.09 24.92
CA ASP A 170 -22.12 -3.49 25.33
C ASP A 170 -20.84 -4.12 25.89
N ARG A 171 -19.67 -3.63 25.44
CA ARG A 171 -18.35 -4.06 25.94
C ARG A 171 -17.96 -3.34 27.23
N GLY A 172 -18.60 -2.22 27.55
CA GLY A 172 -18.32 -1.42 28.75
C GLY A 172 -17.04 -0.60 28.70
N GLU A 173 -16.31 -0.62 27.58
CA GLU A 173 -15.01 0.04 27.42
C GLU A 173 -15.00 0.89 26.14
N PRO A 174 -14.50 2.14 26.18
CA PRO A 174 -14.38 2.96 24.98
C PRO A 174 -13.28 2.42 24.07
N LEU A 175 -13.51 2.52 22.76
CA LEU A 175 -12.54 2.13 21.76
C LEU A 175 -11.42 3.18 21.69
N GLU A 176 -10.18 2.77 21.94
CA GLU A 176 -8.99 3.60 21.78
C GLU A 176 -8.33 3.32 20.43
N PHE A 177 -8.17 4.35 19.60
CA PHE A 177 -7.55 4.24 18.27
C PHE A 177 -6.87 5.57 17.90
N ILE A 178 -5.95 5.54 16.93
CA ILE A 178 -5.31 6.74 16.41
C ILE A 178 -6.10 7.26 15.22
N CYS A 179 -6.69 8.45 15.35
CA CYS A 179 -7.53 9.02 14.30
C CYS A 179 -6.69 9.32 13.05
N GLY A 180 -7.09 8.77 11.90
CA GLY A 180 -6.40 8.96 10.62
C GLY A 180 -5.17 8.05 10.42
N ALA A 181 -4.91 7.10 11.32
CA ALA A 181 -3.90 6.07 11.13
C ALA A 181 -4.37 4.92 10.22
N GLY A 182 -5.62 4.94 9.76
CA GLY A 182 -6.19 3.88 8.92
C GLY A 182 -6.49 2.58 9.68
N GLN A 183 -6.56 2.65 11.01
CA GLN A 183 -6.97 1.53 11.87
C GLN A 183 -8.49 1.32 11.85
N MET A 184 -9.24 2.38 11.54
CA MET A 184 -10.69 2.39 11.46
C MET A 184 -11.15 2.67 10.02
N ILE A 185 -12.42 2.41 9.75
CA ILE A 185 -13.05 2.74 8.47
C ILE A 185 -12.95 4.25 8.19
N LYS A 186 -12.78 4.61 6.91
CA LYS A 186 -12.52 6.00 6.49
C LYS A 186 -13.57 6.98 7.01
N GLY A 187 -14.84 6.60 6.94
CA GLY A 187 -15.94 7.44 7.40
C GLY A 187 -15.96 7.67 8.91
N PHE A 188 -15.51 6.67 9.69
CA PHE A 188 -15.39 6.79 11.15
C PHE A 188 -14.26 7.74 11.53
N ASP A 189 -13.08 7.55 10.91
CA ASP A 189 -11.93 8.44 11.09
C ASP A 189 -12.27 9.89 10.70
N ALA A 190 -12.94 10.08 9.56
CA ALA A 190 -13.35 11.40 9.08
C ALA A 190 -14.35 12.09 10.03
N ALA A 191 -15.26 11.33 10.64
CA ALA A 191 -16.21 11.87 11.60
C ALA A 191 -15.52 12.35 12.88
N VAL A 192 -14.65 11.50 13.45
CA VAL A 192 -13.92 11.80 14.69
C VAL A 192 -12.88 12.90 14.49
N ALA A 193 -12.31 13.02 13.29
CA ALA A 193 -11.33 14.05 12.96
C ALA A 193 -11.83 15.48 13.30
N GLY A 194 -13.12 15.74 13.14
CA GLY A 194 -13.75 17.06 13.36
C GLY A 194 -14.64 17.18 14.60
N MET A 195 -14.68 16.17 15.48
CA MET A 195 -15.51 16.19 16.69
C MET A 195 -14.81 16.88 17.87
N GLU A 196 -15.58 17.51 18.76
CA GLU A 196 -15.10 18.00 20.05
C GLU A 196 -15.20 16.92 21.13
N VAL A 197 -14.33 16.99 22.14
CA VAL A 197 -14.38 16.05 23.28
C VAL A 197 -15.69 16.24 24.04
N GLY A 198 -16.45 15.15 24.20
CA GLY A 198 -17.80 15.12 24.76
C GLY A 198 -18.92 15.24 23.71
N GLU A 199 -18.59 15.46 22.44
CA GLU A 199 -19.59 15.53 21.37
C GLU A 199 -20.09 14.14 20.98
N ILE A 200 -21.40 14.05 20.70
CA ILE A 200 -22.02 12.86 20.13
C ILE A 200 -22.47 13.19 18.71
N LYS A 201 -22.01 12.40 17.74
CA LYS A 201 -22.27 12.59 16.32
C LYS A 201 -22.82 11.31 15.70
N GLU A 202 -23.91 11.44 14.97
CA GLU A 202 -24.54 10.35 14.22
C GLU A 202 -24.17 10.52 12.75
N ILE A 203 -23.51 9.52 12.20
CA ILE A 203 -23.06 9.48 10.81
C ILE A 203 -23.70 8.31 10.08
N HIS A 204 -24.01 8.53 8.81
CA HIS A 204 -24.44 7.50 7.89
C HIS A 204 -23.31 7.27 6.89
N LEU A 205 -22.76 6.06 6.87
CA LEU A 205 -21.64 5.69 6.01
C LEU A 205 -22.12 4.80 4.88
N MET A 206 -21.84 5.24 3.65
CA MET A 206 -21.99 4.40 2.47
C MET A 206 -20.95 3.27 2.49
N PRO A 207 -21.18 2.16 1.76
CA PRO A 207 -20.24 1.03 1.73
C PRO A 207 -18.80 1.47 1.40
N GLU A 208 -18.64 2.39 0.44
CA GLU A 208 -17.35 2.92 -0.01
C GLU A 208 -16.55 3.64 1.09
N GLU A 209 -17.24 4.19 2.10
CA GLU A 209 -16.65 4.90 3.24
C GLU A 209 -16.47 3.99 4.47
N ALA A 210 -17.08 2.81 4.45
CA ALA A 210 -17.05 1.80 5.49
C ALA A 210 -16.15 0.62 5.12
N TYR A 211 -16.76 -0.52 4.75
CA TYR A 211 -16.08 -1.79 4.45
C TYR A 211 -15.85 -2.04 2.94
N GLY A 212 -16.10 -1.04 2.10
CA GLY A 212 -16.03 -1.14 0.65
C GLY A 212 -17.26 -1.82 0.03
N MET A 213 -17.25 -1.87 -1.30
CA MET A 213 -18.13 -2.75 -2.06
C MET A 213 -17.61 -4.20 -1.97
N PRO A 214 -18.48 -5.20 -2.08
CA PRO A 214 -18.05 -6.59 -2.17
C PRO A 214 -17.16 -6.75 -3.42
N ASP A 215 -15.95 -7.24 -3.21
CA ASP A 215 -15.01 -7.53 -4.26
C ASP A 215 -15.36 -8.90 -4.88
N PRO A 216 -15.75 -8.95 -6.16
CA PRO A 216 -16.02 -10.22 -6.84
C PRO A 216 -14.76 -11.09 -6.95
N ASN A 217 -13.57 -10.48 -6.90
CA ASN A 217 -12.29 -11.19 -6.87
C ASN A 217 -11.98 -11.85 -5.52
N ALA A 218 -12.65 -11.43 -4.44
CA ALA A 218 -12.56 -12.07 -3.14
C ALA A 218 -13.47 -13.31 -3.05
N ILE A 219 -14.26 -13.59 -4.10
CA ILE A 219 -15.00 -14.83 -4.26
C ILE A 219 -14.16 -15.75 -5.14
N PHE A 220 -13.78 -16.90 -4.60
CA PHE A 220 -12.98 -17.88 -5.33
C PHE A 220 -13.50 -19.30 -5.08
N THR A 221 -13.37 -20.12 -6.11
CA THR A 221 -13.82 -21.51 -6.11
C THR A 221 -12.62 -22.44 -6.01
N LEU A 222 -12.65 -23.36 -5.05
CA LEU A 222 -11.63 -24.38 -4.84
C LEU A 222 -12.23 -25.76 -5.07
N GLU A 223 -11.37 -26.70 -5.45
CA GLU A 223 -11.77 -28.11 -5.56
C GLU A 223 -11.78 -28.76 -4.18
N ILE A 224 -12.83 -29.55 -3.90
CA ILE A 224 -12.99 -30.32 -2.65
C ILE A 224 -11.75 -31.21 -2.42
N ALA A 225 -11.17 -31.75 -3.49
CA ALA A 225 -9.95 -32.57 -3.45
C ALA A 225 -8.71 -31.84 -2.88
N GLN A 226 -8.64 -30.51 -3.00
CA GLN A 226 -7.54 -29.70 -2.48
C GLN A 226 -7.74 -29.31 -1.01
N LEU A 227 -8.92 -29.59 -0.45
CA LEU A 227 -9.32 -29.20 0.90
C LEU A 227 -9.70 -30.43 1.72
N PRO A 228 -8.74 -31.04 2.45
CA PRO A 228 -9.07 -32.11 3.38
C PRO A 228 -10.04 -31.58 4.45
N GLY A 229 -11.22 -32.23 4.59
CA GLY A 229 -12.29 -31.80 5.50
C GLY A 229 -13.42 -30.96 4.86
N SER A 230 -13.39 -30.79 3.53
CA SER A 230 -14.45 -30.08 2.79
C SER A 230 -15.78 -30.87 2.66
N GLU A 231 -15.76 -32.18 2.93
CA GLU A 231 -16.94 -33.06 2.89
C GLU A 231 -17.98 -32.66 3.94
N ASP A 232 -17.57 -32.21 5.13
CA ASP A 232 -18.46 -31.76 6.21
C ASP A 232 -18.86 -30.29 6.12
N LEU A 233 -18.35 -29.54 5.14
CA LEU A 233 -18.68 -28.11 5.01
C LEU A 233 -20.11 -27.90 4.52
N THR A 234 -20.81 -27.00 5.21
CA THR A 234 -22.17 -26.59 4.87
C THR A 234 -22.20 -25.21 4.23
N VAL A 235 -23.14 -24.99 3.31
CA VAL A 235 -23.35 -23.67 2.69
C VAL A 235 -23.77 -22.68 3.78
N GLY A 236 -23.09 -21.54 3.84
CA GLY A 236 -23.26 -20.51 4.87
C GLY A 236 -22.32 -20.62 6.06
N GLN A 237 -21.53 -21.70 6.16
CA GLN A 237 -20.56 -21.89 7.24
C GLN A 237 -19.34 -20.97 7.06
N GLN A 238 -18.89 -20.37 8.16
CA GLN A 238 -17.62 -19.67 8.21
C GLN A 238 -16.49 -20.65 8.53
N VAL A 239 -15.43 -20.61 7.74
CA VAL A 239 -14.24 -21.44 7.90
C VAL A 239 -12.98 -20.60 7.76
N TYR A 240 -11.87 -21.09 8.29
CA TYR A 240 -10.57 -20.44 8.12
C TYR A 240 -9.77 -21.19 7.06
N LEU A 241 -9.38 -20.49 6.00
CA LEU A 241 -8.43 -20.99 5.01
C LEU A 241 -7.05 -20.40 5.29
N SER A 242 -6.00 -21.13 4.95
CA SER A 242 -4.63 -20.63 5.06
C SER A 242 -4.20 -20.03 3.73
N ASN A 243 -3.69 -18.80 3.74
CA ASN A 243 -3.09 -18.20 2.54
C ASN A 243 -1.71 -18.83 2.22
N GLN A 244 -1.08 -18.41 1.13
CA GLN A 244 0.26 -18.90 0.71
C GLN A 244 1.38 -18.68 1.76
N TYR A 245 1.15 -17.78 2.72
CA TYR A 245 2.06 -17.48 3.82
C TYR A 245 1.70 -18.24 5.11
N GLY A 246 0.71 -19.14 5.07
CA GLY A 246 0.26 -19.93 6.20
C GLY A 246 -0.59 -19.17 7.21
N GLN A 247 -1.02 -17.94 6.89
CA GLN A 247 -1.88 -17.16 7.78
C GLN A 247 -3.34 -17.57 7.57
N PRO A 248 -4.06 -17.95 8.64
CA PRO A 248 -5.48 -18.25 8.54
C PRO A 248 -6.28 -16.96 8.29
N PHE A 249 -7.14 -16.97 7.30
CA PHE A 249 -8.09 -15.92 7.01
C PHE A 249 -9.52 -16.50 6.98
N PRO A 250 -10.50 -15.81 7.59
CA PRO A 250 -11.88 -16.28 7.61
C PRO A 250 -12.50 -16.11 6.22
N VAL A 251 -13.24 -17.13 5.79
CA VAL A 251 -14.04 -17.13 4.57
C VAL A 251 -15.40 -17.77 4.84
N LYS A 252 -16.39 -17.41 4.03
CA LYS A 252 -17.75 -17.95 4.10
C LYS A 252 -18.02 -18.85 2.90
N VAL A 253 -18.58 -20.04 3.14
CA VAL A 253 -19.01 -20.92 2.05
C VAL A 253 -20.29 -20.37 1.43
N THR A 254 -20.25 -19.96 0.16
CA THR A 254 -21.43 -19.44 -0.55
C THR A 254 -22.12 -20.49 -1.39
N ALA A 255 -21.36 -21.43 -1.96
CA ALA A 255 -21.88 -22.54 -2.73
C ALA A 255 -21.02 -23.79 -2.54
N LYS A 256 -21.65 -24.95 -2.57
CA LYS A 256 -20.98 -26.25 -2.57
C LYS A 256 -21.62 -27.11 -3.63
N GLU A 257 -20.81 -27.55 -4.58
CA GLU A 257 -21.16 -28.51 -5.63
C GLU A 257 -20.54 -29.88 -5.33
N GLU A 258 -20.72 -30.84 -6.23
CA GLU A 258 -20.19 -32.21 -6.06
C GLU A 258 -18.65 -32.26 -6.09
N THR A 259 -18.01 -31.36 -6.85
CA THR A 259 -16.55 -31.35 -7.06
C THR A 259 -15.88 -30.06 -6.59
N THR A 260 -16.63 -28.97 -6.47
CA THR A 260 -16.11 -27.64 -6.17
C THR A 260 -16.85 -26.98 -5.01
N ILE A 261 -16.18 -26.06 -4.33
CA ILE A 261 -16.73 -25.26 -3.25
C ILE A 261 -16.32 -23.80 -3.46
N THR A 262 -17.30 -22.89 -3.33
CA THR A 262 -17.09 -21.46 -3.50
C THR A 262 -17.01 -20.80 -2.14
N PHE A 263 -15.93 -20.05 -1.95
CA PHE A 263 -15.66 -19.28 -0.75
C PHE A 263 -15.75 -17.79 -1.06
N ASP A 264 -16.29 -17.05 -0.11
CA ASP A 264 -16.35 -15.61 -0.11
C ASP A 264 -15.48 -15.09 1.03
N ALA A 265 -14.40 -14.41 0.67
CA ALA A 265 -13.49 -13.75 1.61
C ALA A 265 -13.88 -12.28 1.86
N ASN A 266 -15.02 -11.81 1.33
CA ASN A 266 -15.51 -10.47 1.63
C ASN A 266 -15.89 -10.34 3.10
N HIS A 267 -15.71 -9.12 3.62
CA HIS A 267 -16.21 -8.78 4.95
C HIS A 267 -17.75 -8.89 4.98
N GLU A 268 -18.34 -9.42 6.05
CA GLU A 268 -19.82 -9.58 6.16
C GLU A 268 -20.61 -8.26 6.08
N MET A 269 -19.90 -7.14 6.23
CA MET A 269 -20.41 -5.78 6.16
C MET A 269 -20.04 -5.05 4.86
N ALA A 270 -19.28 -5.68 3.95
CA ALA A 270 -19.01 -5.11 2.63
C ALA A 270 -20.32 -4.98 1.84
N GLY A 271 -20.50 -3.84 1.16
CA GLY A 271 -21.72 -3.52 0.41
C GLY A 271 -22.92 -3.08 1.24
N LYS A 272 -22.81 -3.00 2.57
CA LYS A 272 -23.91 -2.54 3.45
C LYS A 272 -23.68 -1.11 3.90
N GLU A 273 -24.76 -0.35 3.91
CA GLU A 273 -24.81 0.98 4.51
C GLU A 273 -24.85 0.83 6.04
N LEU A 274 -23.98 1.56 6.74
CA LEU A 274 -23.83 1.48 8.18
C LEU A 274 -24.09 2.83 8.83
N ASN A 275 -24.89 2.83 9.88
CA ASN A 275 -25.11 3.99 10.73
C ASN A 275 -24.22 3.86 11.97
N PHE A 276 -23.46 4.90 12.29
CA PHE A 276 -22.66 4.95 13.50
C PHE A 276 -23.07 6.15 14.33
N LYS A 277 -23.36 5.89 15.59
CA LYS A 277 -23.43 6.92 16.63
C LYS A 277 -22.11 6.90 17.38
N ILE A 278 -21.32 7.96 17.25
CA ILE A 278 -19.98 8.07 17.85
C ILE A 278 -20.03 9.15 18.93
N GLU A 279 -19.41 8.89 20.05
CA GLU A 279 -19.24 9.78 21.19
C GLU A 279 -17.75 9.87 21.50
N LEU A 280 -17.17 11.06 21.37
CA LEU A 280 -15.75 11.26 21.66
C LEU A 280 -15.58 11.50 23.16
N VAL A 281 -14.94 10.57 23.87
CA VAL A 281 -14.78 10.63 25.33
C VAL A 281 -13.51 11.39 25.71
N GLU A 282 -12.42 11.12 25.01
CA GLU A 282 -11.10 11.68 25.35
C GLU A 282 -10.20 11.72 24.11
N VAL A 283 -9.32 12.71 24.04
CA VAL A 283 -8.27 12.83 23.03
C VAL A 283 -6.94 13.09 23.73
N LYS A 284 -5.91 12.31 23.39
CA LYS A 284 -4.54 12.44 23.90
C LYS A 284 -3.58 12.87 22.79
#